data_AF-A0A7C6QZN4-F1
#
_entry.id   AF-A0A7C6QZN4-F1
#
_cell.length_a   1.000
_cell.length_b   1.000
_cell.length_c   1.000
_cell.angle_alpha   90.00
_cell.angle_beta   90.00
_cell.angle_gamma   90.00
#
_symmetry.space_group_name_H-M   'P 1'
#
loop_
_entity.id
_entity.type
_entity.pdbx_description
1 polymer ?
#
loop_
_entity_poly.entity_id
_entity_poly.type
_entity_poly.pdbx_seq_one_letter_code
_entity_poly.pdbx_strand_id
1 'polypeptide(L)'
;MPSIAKVADAALMEQPVTRNTKGSSSHGWLDYWAMYGNTVFLIEVKHAWCSVTSGVIKKSTQDAYSKALLQLKRISSSEASDLSGGSSFIKIALAVVPFYQASKNKDKLIPITDKEKIEEVHNNLVAGLTPPPNWSCIWLLHERLQKPVEYDDGRHELYPFVGVIAQVDNCLPALQKGKNDQ
;
A
#
# COMPACT_ATOMS: atom_id res chain seq x y z
N MET A 1 -4.08 -11.12 -19.27
CA MET A 1 -5.20 -10.31 -18.78
C MET A 1 -6.39 -11.18 -18.34
N PRO A 2 -7.00 -10.95 -17.16
CA PRO A 2 -8.21 -11.64 -16.71
C PRO A 2 -9.39 -11.49 -17.69
N SER A 3 -10.22 -12.52 -17.85
CA SER A 3 -11.37 -12.50 -18.78
C SER A 3 -12.38 -11.40 -18.48
N ILE A 4 -12.53 -11.02 -17.21
CA ILE A 4 -13.45 -9.98 -16.74
C ILE A 4 -13.11 -8.58 -17.29
N ALA A 5 -11.85 -8.35 -17.66
CA ALA A 5 -11.39 -7.07 -18.20
C ALA A 5 -12.06 -6.71 -19.56
N LYS A 6 -12.70 -7.68 -20.23
CA LYS A 6 -13.38 -7.45 -21.51
C LYS A 6 -14.84 -7.00 -21.36
N VAL A 7 -15.41 -7.09 -20.16
CA VAL A 7 -16.86 -6.92 -19.93
C VAL A 7 -17.18 -5.93 -18.81
N ALA A 8 -16.17 -5.41 -18.11
CA ALA A 8 -16.34 -4.48 -17.00
C ALA A 8 -15.46 -3.24 -17.18
N ASP A 9 -16.00 -2.07 -16.84
CA ASP A 9 -15.25 -0.81 -16.86
C ASP A 9 -14.24 -0.71 -15.70
N ALA A 10 -14.47 -1.49 -14.65
CA ALA A 10 -13.58 -1.60 -13.49
C ALA A 10 -13.57 -3.03 -12.95
N ALA A 11 -12.40 -3.47 -12.48
CA ALA A 11 -12.24 -4.76 -11.80
C ALA A 11 -11.16 -4.66 -10.72
N LEU A 12 -11.33 -5.39 -9.63
CA LEU A 12 -10.32 -5.57 -8.58
C LEU A 12 -10.27 -7.06 -8.25
N MET A 13 -9.09 -7.65 -8.28
CA MET A 13 -8.91 -9.06 -7.93
C MET A 13 -7.54 -9.30 -7.31
N GLU A 14 -7.46 -10.28 -6.43
CA GLU A 14 -6.19 -10.89 -6.07
C GLU A 14 -5.71 -11.70 -7.27
N GLN A 15 -4.48 -11.45 -7.73
CA GLN A 15 -3.95 -12.17 -8.88
C GLN A 15 -2.87 -13.17 -8.45
N PRO A 16 -3.16 -14.48 -8.46
CA PRO A 16 -2.12 -15.48 -8.33
C PRO A 16 -1.26 -15.43 -9.59
N VAL A 17 -0.06 -14.86 -9.53
CA VAL A 17 0.89 -14.98 -10.63
C VAL A 17 1.46 -16.40 -10.58
N THR A 18 1.46 -17.08 -11.72
CA THR A 18 1.85 -18.49 -11.85
C THR A 18 3.19 -18.77 -11.17
N ARG A 19 3.19 -19.65 -10.15
CA ARG A 19 4.41 -20.27 -9.63
C ARG A 19 4.94 -21.22 -10.69
N ASN A 20 6.13 -20.97 -11.23
CA ASN A 20 6.76 -21.96 -12.05
C ASN A 20 6.96 -23.25 -11.25
N THR A 21 6.66 -24.37 -11.91
CA THR A 21 6.89 -25.74 -11.44
C THR A 21 8.35 -25.94 -11.01
N LYS A 22 8.53 -26.64 -9.88
CA LYS A 22 9.78 -27.11 -9.24
C LYS A 22 11.09 -26.68 -9.93
N GLY A 23 11.80 -25.73 -9.30
CA GLY A 23 13.22 -25.47 -9.57
C GLY A 23 13.55 -24.04 -10.01
N SER A 24 12.56 -23.22 -10.34
CA SER A 24 12.77 -21.78 -10.55
C SER A 24 12.06 -20.97 -9.48
N SER A 25 12.79 -20.06 -8.84
CA SER A 25 12.35 -19.23 -7.73
C SER A 25 11.46 -18.06 -8.20
N SER A 26 10.40 -18.31 -8.99
CA SER A 26 9.48 -17.24 -9.39
C SER A 26 8.48 -16.93 -8.27
N HIS A 27 8.91 -16.16 -7.27
CA HIS A 27 8.08 -15.63 -6.19
C HIS A 27 7.43 -14.31 -6.61
N GLY A 28 6.60 -14.34 -7.65
CA GLY A 28 5.75 -13.21 -8.04
C GLY A 28 4.40 -13.37 -7.37
N TRP A 29 4.18 -12.75 -6.22
CA TRP A 29 2.82 -12.56 -5.71
C TRP A 29 2.57 -11.07 -5.83
N LEU A 30 1.54 -10.72 -6.59
CA LEU A 30 0.99 -9.37 -6.64
C LEU A 30 -0.25 -9.40 -5.77
N ASP A 31 -0.31 -8.58 -4.73
CA ASP A 31 -1.45 -8.60 -3.81
C ASP A 31 -2.76 -8.27 -4.55
N TYR A 32 -2.77 -7.22 -5.39
CA TYR A 32 -3.94 -6.89 -6.20
C TYR A 32 -3.60 -6.49 -7.63
N TRP A 33 -4.43 -6.98 -8.54
CA TRP A 33 -4.57 -6.48 -9.90
C TRP A 33 -5.90 -5.73 -9.97
N ALA A 34 -5.84 -4.45 -10.35
CA ALA A 34 -7.03 -3.66 -10.59
C ALA A 34 -7.03 -3.07 -12.00
N MET A 35 -8.20 -2.79 -12.53
CA MET A 35 -8.38 -2.14 -13.81
C MET A 35 -9.43 -1.06 -13.67
N TYR A 36 -9.18 0.07 -14.33
CA TYR A 36 -10.15 1.14 -14.52
C TYR A 36 -9.96 1.75 -15.91
N GLY A 37 -10.97 1.62 -16.77
CA GLY A 37 -10.83 1.96 -18.19
C GLY A 37 -9.70 1.17 -18.86
N ASN A 38 -8.77 1.86 -19.54
CA ASN A 38 -7.63 1.24 -20.21
C ASN A 38 -6.34 1.23 -19.35
N THR A 39 -6.46 1.39 -18.03
CA THR A 39 -5.32 1.41 -17.12
C THR A 39 -5.40 0.26 -16.14
N VAL A 40 -4.31 -0.49 -16.06
CA VAL A 40 -4.13 -1.58 -15.11
C VAL A 40 -3.25 -1.11 -13.94
N PHE A 41 -3.68 -1.36 -12.72
CA PHE A 41 -2.93 -1.07 -11.50
C PHE A 41 -2.42 -2.38 -10.91
N LEU A 42 -1.11 -2.47 -10.76
CA LEU A 42 -0.43 -3.56 -10.10
C LEU A 42 -0.08 -3.08 -8.69
N ILE A 43 -0.82 -3.53 -7.69
CA ILE A 43 -0.74 -3.03 -6.33
C ILE A 43 -0.14 -4.11 -5.42
N GLU A 44 0.98 -3.78 -4.78
CA GLU A 44 1.53 -4.53 -3.66
C GLU A 44 1.17 -3.79 -2.36
N VAL A 45 0.55 -4.47 -1.41
CA VAL A 45 0.05 -3.87 -0.18
C VAL A 45 0.80 -4.44 1.02
N LYS A 46 1.25 -3.55 1.92
CA LYS A 46 1.76 -3.95 3.22
C LYS A 46 1.04 -3.20 4.33
N HIS A 47 0.97 -3.84 5.48
CA HIS A 47 0.44 -3.25 6.68
C HIS A 47 1.59 -2.92 7.62
N ALA A 48 1.53 -1.75 8.24
CA ALA A 48 2.46 -1.34 9.29
C ALA A 48 1.68 -0.63 10.40
N TRP A 49 2.35 -0.28 11.49
CA TRP A 49 1.71 0.36 12.65
C TRP A 49 2.62 1.45 13.20
N CYS A 50 2.04 2.61 13.50
CA CYS A 50 2.78 3.72 14.10
C CYS A 50 2.11 4.19 15.39
N SER A 51 2.91 4.43 16.41
CA SER A 51 2.39 5.07 17.62
C SER A 51 2.29 6.57 17.37
N VAL A 52 1.15 7.17 17.74
CA VAL A 52 0.97 8.63 17.68
C VAL A 52 1.89 9.34 18.68
N THR A 53 2.22 8.70 19.80
CA THR A 53 2.98 9.34 20.88
C THR A 53 4.48 9.28 20.70
N SER A 54 5.02 8.28 19.98
CA SER A 54 6.46 8.12 19.88
C SER A 54 7.12 9.10 18.94
N GLY A 55 6.40 9.60 17.92
CA GLY A 55 6.95 10.44 16.85
C GLY A 55 8.02 9.77 15.96
N VAL A 56 8.50 8.59 16.37
CA VAL A 56 9.56 7.82 15.69
C VAL A 56 8.96 6.69 14.86
N ILE A 57 9.42 6.58 13.61
CA ILE A 57 9.09 5.46 12.73
C ILE A 57 9.78 4.20 13.24
N LYS A 58 9.00 3.15 13.43
CA LYS A 58 9.56 1.84 13.78
C LYS A 58 10.28 1.23 12.60
N LYS A 59 11.39 0.54 12.87
CA LYS A 59 12.10 -0.27 11.87
C LYS A 59 11.16 -1.23 11.12
N SER A 60 10.19 -1.82 11.81
CA SER A 60 9.18 -2.70 11.19
C SER A 60 8.36 -2.01 10.09
N THR A 61 8.04 -0.72 10.28
CA THR A 61 7.30 0.09 9.30
C THR A 61 8.17 0.36 8.08
N GLN A 62 9.42 0.76 8.28
CA GLN A 62 10.40 0.92 7.21
C GLN A 62 10.63 -0.39 6.45
N ASP A 63 10.80 -1.51 7.16
CA ASP A 63 11.01 -2.82 6.54
C ASP A 63 9.80 -3.28 5.73
N ALA A 64 8.57 -3.03 6.22
CA ALA A 64 7.35 -3.34 5.48
C ALA A 64 7.25 -2.52 4.18
N TYR A 65 7.51 -1.22 4.27
CA TYR A 65 7.50 -0.34 3.10
C TYR A 65 8.60 -0.69 2.08
N SER A 66 9.83 -0.92 2.54
CA SER A 66 10.94 -1.38 1.69
C SER A 66 10.64 -2.72 1.00
N LYS A 67 9.97 -3.65 1.70
CA LYS A 67 9.56 -4.94 1.10
C LYS A 67 8.55 -4.73 -0.03
N ALA A 68 7.53 -3.89 0.18
CA ALA A 68 6.56 -3.56 -0.87
C ALA A 68 7.26 -3.02 -2.12
N LEU A 69 8.19 -2.07 -1.96
CA LEU A 69 8.99 -1.52 -3.05
C LEU A 69 9.84 -2.59 -3.76
N LEU A 70 10.51 -3.45 -3.00
CA LEU A 70 11.35 -4.51 -3.58
C LEU A 70 10.53 -5.54 -4.35
N GLN A 71 9.35 -5.92 -3.86
CA GLN A 71 8.47 -6.85 -4.55
C GLN A 71 7.92 -6.24 -5.84
N LEU A 72 7.49 -4.98 -5.79
CA LEU A 72 7.00 -4.28 -6.97
C LEU A 72 8.09 -4.10 -8.05
N LYS A 73 9.33 -3.82 -7.64
CA LYS A 73 10.50 -3.73 -8.54
C LYS A 73 10.85 -5.05 -9.21
N ARG A 74 10.52 -6.20 -8.59
CA ARG A 74 10.77 -7.52 -9.18
C ARG A 74 9.85 -7.85 -10.34
N ILE A 75 8.67 -7.21 -10.41
CA ILE A 75 7.80 -7.33 -11.57
C ILE A 75 8.50 -6.61 -12.73
N SER A 76 8.98 -7.38 -13.70
CA SER A 76 9.64 -6.83 -14.89
C SER A 76 8.63 -6.03 -15.75
N SER A 77 9.14 -5.19 -16.65
CA SER A 77 8.27 -4.47 -17.57
C SER A 77 7.54 -5.39 -18.54
N SER A 78 8.16 -6.52 -18.94
CA SER A 78 7.52 -7.54 -19.77
C SER A 78 6.38 -8.24 -19.04
N GLU A 79 6.60 -8.68 -17.79
CA GLU A 79 5.52 -9.29 -16.99
C GLU A 79 4.38 -8.29 -16.76
N ALA A 80 4.71 -7.04 -16.44
CA ALA A 80 3.69 -6.00 -16.26
C ALA A 80 2.88 -5.75 -17.55
N SER A 81 3.55 -5.76 -18.72
CA SER A 81 2.89 -5.63 -20.02
C SER A 81 2.00 -6.83 -20.36
N ASP A 82 2.42 -8.05 -20.00
CA ASP A 82 1.62 -9.26 -20.20
C ASP A 82 0.37 -9.26 -19.29
N LEU A 83 0.55 -8.80 -18.04
CA LEU A 83 -0.53 -8.60 -17.08
C LEU A 83 -1.52 -7.52 -17.54
N SER A 84 -1.02 -6.45 -18.16
CA SER A 84 -1.86 -5.38 -18.70
C SER A 84 -2.48 -5.71 -20.06
N GLY A 85 -2.04 -6.76 -20.74
CA GLY A 85 -2.54 -7.10 -22.08
C GLY A 85 -2.22 -6.04 -23.13
N GLY A 86 -1.12 -5.30 -22.95
CA GLY A 86 -0.72 -4.18 -23.83
C GLY A 86 -1.34 -2.83 -23.47
N SER A 87 -2.24 -2.77 -22.49
CA SER A 87 -2.77 -1.51 -21.93
C SER A 87 -1.73 -0.78 -21.08
N SER A 88 -1.98 0.51 -20.79
CA SER A 88 -1.16 1.25 -19.82
C SER A 88 -1.23 0.61 -18.44
N PHE A 89 -0.11 0.64 -17.70
CA PHE A 89 -0.08 0.10 -16.35
C PHE A 89 0.64 1.01 -15.35
N ILE A 90 0.19 0.97 -14.11
CA ILE A 90 0.76 1.70 -12.98
C ILE A 90 1.13 0.69 -11.92
N LYS A 91 2.34 0.80 -11.38
CA LYS A 91 2.81 -0.02 -10.26
C LYS A 91 2.66 0.79 -8.98
N ILE A 92 2.05 0.20 -7.95
CA ILE A 92 1.81 0.86 -6.66
C ILE A 92 2.35 -0.01 -5.53
N ALA A 93 3.31 0.51 -4.78
CA ALA A 93 3.69 -0.04 -3.48
C ALA A 93 2.93 0.76 -2.42
N LEU A 94 1.90 0.15 -1.85
CA LEU A 94 1.01 0.77 -0.88
C LEU A 94 1.33 0.28 0.52
N ALA A 95 1.43 1.18 1.50
CA ALA A 95 1.41 0.81 2.90
C ALA A 95 0.23 1.47 3.63
N VAL A 96 -0.56 0.63 4.30
CA VAL A 96 -1.65 1.04 5.18
C VAL A 96 -1.11 1.03 6.61
N VAL A 97 -1.16 2.18 7.26
CA VAL A 97 -0.51 2.42 8.55
C VAL A 97 -1.55 2.94 9.55
N PRO A 98 -2.24 2.06 10.30
CA PRO A 98 -3.04 2.52 11.41
C PRO A 98 -2.15 3.16 12.46
N PHE A 99 -2.57 4.35 12.90
CA PHE A 99 -1.94 5.04 13.99
C PHE A 99 -2.65 4.69 15.29
N TYR A 100 -1.89 4.50 16.36
CA TYR A 100 -2.44 4.06 17.63
C TYR A 100 -1.82 4.77 18.82
N GLN A 101 -2.56 4.80 19.91
CA GLN A 101 -2.09 5.09 21.25
C GLN A 101 -2.23 3.82 22.08
N ALA A 102 -1.29 3.55 22.98
CA ALA A 102 -1.34 2.39 23.87
C ALA A 102 -1.00 2.79 25.31
N SER A 103 -1.72 2.23 26.28
CA SER A 103 -1.54 2.50 27.70
C SER A 103 -2.13 1.38 28.55
N LYS A 104 -1.55 1.11 29.74
CA LYS A 104 -2.21 0.25 30.76
C LYS A 104 -3.34 0.98 31.50
N ASN A 105 -3.32 2.31 31.51
CA ASN A 105 -4.38 3.14 32.07
C ASN A 105 -5.24 3.69 30.91
N LYS A 106 -6.49 3.24 30.83
CA LYS A 106 -7.46 3.65 29.80
C LYS A 106 -7.69 5.16 29.74
N ASP A 107 -7.70 5.83 30.88
CA ASP A 107 -8.00 7.27 30.97
C ASP A 107 -6.91 8.16 30.36
N LYS A 108 -5.73 7.57 30.07
CA LYS A 108 -4.65 8.25 29.34
C LYS A 108 -4.83 8.22 27.81
N LEU A 109 -5.78 7.44 27.30
CA LEU A 109 -6.05 7.35 25.87
C LEU A 109 -7.08 8.41 25.48
N ILE A 110 -6.59 9.48 24.87
CA ILE A 110 -7.41 10.63 24.49
C ILE A 110 -7.64 10.58 22.98
N PRO A 111 -8.89 10.59 22.48
CA PRO A 111 -9.16 10.75 21.06
C PRO A 111 -8.43 11.97 20.49
N ILE A 112 -7.84 11.81 19.31
CA ILE A 112 -7.14 12.91 18.64
C ILE A 112 -8.04 13.41 17.52
N THR A 113 -8.53 14.62 17.69
CA THR A 113 -9.40 15.32 16.72
C THR A 113 -8.73 16.53 16.10
N ASP A 114 -7.60 16.96 16.67
CA ASP A 114 -6.77 18.04 16.14
C ASP A 114 -6.09 17.61 14.83
N LYS A 115 -6.50 18.22 13.72
CA LYS A 115 -6.02 17.90 12.38
C LYS A 115 -4.55 18.27 12.21
N GLU A 116 -4.10 19.39 12.77
CA GLU A 116 -2.73 19.87 12.59
C GLU A 116 -1.75 18.88 13.23
N LYS A 117 -2.07 18.41 14.43
CA LYS A 117 -1.29 17.36 15.11
C LYS A 117 -1.29 16.04 14.33
N ILE A 118 -2.42 15.65 13.74
CA ILE A 118 -2.50 14.43 12.93
C ILE A 118 -1.65 14.55 11.67
N GLU A 119 -1.72 15.69 11.00
CA GLU A 119 -0.90 15.99 9.82
C GLU A 119 0.60 16.01 10.16
N GLU A 120 1.00 16.62 11.28
CA GLU A 120 2.38 16.62 11.76
C GLU A 120 2.90 15.18 11.95
N VAL A 121 2.14 14.36 12.67
CA VAL A 121 2.51 12.96 12.96
C VAL A 121 2.60 12.14 11.67
N HIS A 122 1.67 12.34 10.72
CA HIS A 122 1.71 11.67 9.41
C HIS A 122 2.88 12.15 8.55
N ASN A 123 3.17 13.46 8.54
CA ASN A 123 4.30 14.01 7.81
C ASN A 123 5.64 13.51 8.35
N ASN A 124 5.76 13.32 9.68
CA ASN A 124 6.92 12.68 10.28
C ASN A 124 7.10 11.23 9.80
N LEU A 125 6.01 10.47 9.64
CA LEU A 125 6.06 9.14 9.01
C LEU A 125 6.56 9.23 7.56
N VAL A 126 5.99 10.13 6.75
CA VAL A 126 6.36 10.28 5.34
C VAL A 126 7.83 10.67 5.20
N ALA A 127 8.29 11.65 5.99
CA ALA A 127 9.65 12.18 5.91
C ALA A 127 10.72 11.20 6.41
N GLY A 128 10.40 10.33 7.36
CA GLY A 128 11.37 9.37 7.89
C GLY A 128 11.46 8.07 7.09
N LEU A 129 10.63 7.86 6.06
CA LEU A 129 10.74 6.70 5.19
C LEU A 129 11.79 6.90 4.11
N THR A 130 12.52 5.83 3.81
CA THR A 130 13.55 5.82 2.76
C THR A 130 13.29 4.71 1.74
N PRO A 131 13.12 5.03 0.43
CA PRO A 131 12.90 6.38 -0.10
C PRO A 131 11.59 7.00 0.43
N PRO A 132 11.41 8.33 0.41
CA PRO A 132 10.13 8.93 0.77
C PRO A 132 9.05 8.51 -0.24
N PRO A 133 7.81 8.27 0.19
CA PRO A 133 6.69 8.02 -0.72
C PRO A 133 6.38 9.27 -1.56
N ASN A 134 5.94 9.07 -2.79
CA ASN A 134 5.54 10.18 -3.68
C ASN A 134 4.04 10.51 -3.60
N TRP A 135 3.27 9.74 -2.83
CA TRP A 135 1.87 10.00 -2.54
C TRP A 135 1.53 9.57 -1.11
N SER A 136 0.67 10.32 -0.44
CA SER A 136 0.11 9.92 0.84
C SER A 136 -1.24 10.57 1.11
N CYS A 137 -2.05 9.95 1.96
CA CYS A 137 -3.27 10.53 2.49
C CYS A 137 -3.54 10.05 3.93
N ILE A 138 -4.48 10.72 4.59
CA ILE A 138 -4.92 10.41 5.95
C ILE A 138 -6.41 10.07 5.89
N TRP A 139 -6.78 8.93 6.45
CA TRP A 139 -8.16 8.59 6.73
C TRP A 139 -8.46 8.81 8.22
N LEU A 140 -9.12 9.92 8.52
CA LEU A 140 -9.62 10.22 9.86
C LEU A 140 -10.78 9.28 10.19
N LEU A 141 -10.70 8.59 11.32
CA LEU A 141 -11.78 7.72 11.76
C LEU A 141 -12.87 8.55 12.45
N HIS A 142 -14.13 8.25 12.15
CA HIS A 142 -15.26 8.87 12.82
C HIS A 142 -15.19 8.61 14.34
N GLU A 143 -15.53 9.60 15.17
CA GLU A 143 -15.39 9.55 16.64
C GLU A 143 -15.98 8.29 17.28
N ARG A 144 -17.15 7.83 16.81
CA ARG A 144 -17.77 6.56 17.21
C ARG A 144 -16.87 5.32 17.14
N LEU A 145 -15.87 5.33 16.25
CA LEU A 145 -14.89 4.26 16.05
C LEU A 145 -13.62 4.44 16.89
N GLN A 146 -13.38 5.64 17.44
CA GLN A 146 -12.20 5.95 18.26
C GLN A 146 -12.43 5.58 19.74
N LYS A 147 -12.77 4.31 20.00
CA LYS A 147 -12.97 3.82 21.36
C LYS A 147 -11.74 3.00 21.81
N PRO A 148 -11.30 3.14 23.08
CA PRO A 148 -10.28 2.26 23.61
C PRO A 148 -10.72 0.79 23.53
N VAL A 149 -9.86 -0.05 22.96
CA VAL A 149 -9.99 -1.50 22.92
C VAL A 149 -9.09 -2.08 24.01
N GLU A 150 -9.63 -2.96 24.85
CA GLU A 150 -8.91 -3.66 25.91
C GLU A 150 -8.39 -5.00 25.39
N TYR A 151 -7.18 -5.36 25.82
CA TYR A 151 -6.50 -6.61 25.50
C TYR A 151 -6.33 -7.46 26.76
N ASP A 152 -6.16 -8.78 26.59
CA ASP A 152 -6.03 -9.76 27.68
C ASP A 152 -4.87 -9.46 28.66
N ASP A 153 -3.86 -8.71 28.23
CA ASP A 153 -2.70 -8.29 29.03
C ASP A 153 -2.97 -7.01 29.87
N GLY A 154 -4.20 -6.51 29.87
CA GLY A 154 -4.63 -5.27 30.51
C GLY A 154 -4.19 -3.99 29.77
N ARG A 155 -3.59 -4.12 28.57
CA ARG A 155 -3.30 -2.98 27.70
C ARG A 155 -4.58 -2.50 27.05
N HIS A 156 -4.64 -1.19 26.86
CA HIS A 156 -5.66 -0.52 26.09
C HIS A 156 -5.03 0.14 24.88
N GLU A 157 -5.71 0.08 23.73
CA GLU A 157 -5.30 0.81 22.53
C GLU A 157 -6.43 1.66 21.95
N LEU A 158 -6.09 2.81 21.38
CA LEU A 158 -7.02 3.71 20.69
C LEU A 158 -6.45 4.07 19.32
N TYR A 159 -7.27 4.01 18.28
CA TYR A 159 -6.88 4.25 16.89
C TYR A 159 -7.60 5.49 16.35
N PRO A 160 -6.95 6.65 16.21
CA PRO A 160 -7.61 7.87 15.77
C PRO A 160 -7.69 8.03 14.24
N PHE A 161 -6.71 7.50 13.51
CA PHE A 161 -6.65 7.62 12.05
C PHE A 161 -5.79 6.54 11.42
N VAL A 162 -5.89 6.42 10.10
CA VAL A 162 -5.05 5.54 9.27
C VAL A 162 -4.30 6.41 8.28
N GLY A 163 -2.96 6.32 8.27
CA GLY A 163 -2.16 6.87 7.19
C GLY A 163 -2.09 5.88 6.03
N VAL A 164 -2.23 6.38 4.82
CA VAL A 164 -1.97 5.60 3.60
C VAL A 164 -0.83 6.28 2.88
N ILE A 165 0.21 5.52 2.57
CA ILE A 165 1.38 6.01 1.85
C ILE A 165 1.62 5.14 0.64
N ALA A 166 2.09 5.73 -0.46
CA ALA A 166 2.37 4.99 -1.67
C ALA A 166 3.61 5.51 -2.39
N GLN A 167 4.31 4.57 -3.01
CA GLN A 167 5.13 4.85 -4.18
C GLN A 167 4.35 4.43 -5.42
N VAL A 168 4.04 5.42 -6.26
CA VAL A 168 3.33 5.24 -7.52
C VAL A 168 4.33 5.40 -8.66
N ASP A 169 4.58 4.33 -9.39
CA ASP A 169 5.48 4.31 -10.54
C ASP A 169 4.65 4.25 -11.83
N ASN A 170 4.57 5.39 -12.51
CA ASN A 170 3.94 5.49 -13.83
C ASN A 170 4.82 4.82 -14.88
N CYS A 171 4.35 3.69 -15.40
CA CYS A 171 5.02 2.98 -16.47
C CYS A 171 4.20 3.16 -17.74
N LEU A 172 4.64 4.06 -18.62
CA LEU A 172 4.04 4.17 -19.94
C LEU A 172 4.28 2.85 -20.70
N PRO A 173 3.30 2.36 -21.48
CA PRO A 173 3.54 1.22 -22.34
C PRO A 173 4.74 1.54 -23.23
N ALA A 174 5.67 0.60 -23.35
CA ALA A 174 6.72 0.72 -24.35
C ALA A 174 6.03 0.95 -25.69
N LEU A 175 6.28 2.10 -26.32
CA LEU A 175 5.86 2.34 -27.70
C LEU A 175 6.26 1.09 -28.47
N GLN A 176 5.28 0.34 -28.97
CA GLN A 176 5.57 -0.74 -29.89
C GLN A 176 6.29 -0.06 -31.05
N LYS A 177 7.61 -0.20 -31.13
CA LYS A 177 8.36 0.18 -32.32
C LYS A 177 7.70 -0.61 -33.43
N GLY A 178 6.93 0.09 -34.26
CA GLY A 178 6.32 -0.49 -35.43
C GLY A 178 7.41 -1.28 -36.14
N LYS A 179 7.19 -2.58 -36.30
CA LYS A 179 7.81 -3.30 -37.41
C LYS A 179 7.30 -2.58 -38.64
N ASN A 180 8.11 -1.66 -39.16
CA ASN A 180 7.99 -1.22 -40.53
C ASN A 180 8.35 -2.45 -41.37
N ASP A 181 7.34 -3.26 -41.66
CA ASP A 181 7.39 -4.17 -42.80
C ASP A 181 7.10 -3.30 -44.04
N GLN A 182 8.18 -2.79 -44.64
CA GLN A 182 8.29 -2.48 -46.07
C GLN A 182 9.68 -2.89 -46.56
#